data_AF-A0A3M0YBF2-F1
#
_entry.id   AF-A0A3M0YBF2-F1
#
_cell.length_a   1.000
_cell.length_b   1.000
_cell.length_c   1.000
_cell.angle_alpha   90.00
_cell.angle_beta   90.00
_cell.angle_gamma   90.00
#
_symmetry.space_group_name_H-M   'P 1'
#
loop_
_entity.id
_entity.type
_entity.pdbx_description
1 polymer ?
#
loop_
_entity_poly.entity_id
_entity_poly.type
_entity_poly.pdbx_seq_one_letter_code
_entity_poly.pdbx_strand_id
1 'polypeptide(L)' 'ELSEEDKLTVARARKIQRFLSQPFFVAETFTGTPGKYVPLRETIRGFKGIVEGQYDHLPEQAFYMVGTIDEAVAKAEQL' A
#
# COMPACT_ATOMS: atom_id res chain seq x y z
N GLU A 1 -5.29 -20.02 -18.55
CA GLU A 1 -4.84 -18.79 -17.88
C GLU A 1 -5.95 -18.23 -17.01
N LEU A 2 -5.66 -17.28 -16.11
CA LEU A 2 -6.66 -16.63 -15.24
C LEU A 2 -7.65 -15.78 -16.06
N SER A 3 -8.89 -15.67 -15.59
CA SER A 3 -9.86 -14.73 -16.15
C SER A 3 -9.45 -13.27 -15.87
N GLU A 4 -10.01 -12.30 -16.58
CA GLU A 4 -9.73 -10.88 -16.33
C GLU A 4 -10.16 -10.44 -14.92
N GLU A 5 -11.25 -11.01 -14.39
CA GLU A 5 -11.71 -10.77 -13.02
C GLU A 5 -10.74 -11.37 -11.99
N ASP A 6 -10.22 -12.57 -12.24
CA ASP A 6 -9.20 -13.19 -11.38
C ASP A 6 -7.90 -12.40 -11.40
N LYS A 7 -7.48 -11.91 -12.58
CA LYS A 7 -6.29 -11.06 -12.71
C LYS A 7 -6.43 -9.77 -11.89
N LEU A 8 -7.62 -9.14 -11.94
CA LEU A 8 -7.91 -7.95 -11.14
C LEU A 8 -7.85 -8.26 -9.64
N THR A 9 -8.43 -9.38 -9.22
CA THR A 9 -8.41 -9.85 -7.83
C THR A 9 -6.98 -10.08 -7.35
N VAL A 10 -6.15 -10.75 -8.17
CA VAL A 10 -4.73 -10.97 -7.87
C VAL A 10 -3.97 -9.64 -7.76
N ALA A 11 -4.20 -8.71 -8.68
CA ALA A 11 -3.54 -7.40 -8.66
C ALA A 11 -3.86 -6.62 -7.37
N ARG A 12 -5.14 -6.56 -6.98
CA ARG A 12 -5.56 -5.91 -5.72
C ARG A 12 -5.03 -6.63 -4.49
N ALA A 13 -5.04 -7.96 -4.47
CA ALA A 13 -4.50 -8.76 -3.38
C ALA A 13 -3.00 -8.50 -3.17
N ARG A 14 -2.23 -8.37 -4.25
CA ARG A 14 -0.80 -8.03 -4.18
C ARG A 14 -0.57 -6.63 -3.62
N LYS A 15 -1.37 -5.64 -4.03
CA LYS A 15 -1.33 -4.28 -3.45
C LYS A 15 -1.65 -4.29 -1.96
N ILE A 16 -2.68 -5.02 -1.55
CA ILE A 16 -3.04 -5.21 -0.13
C ILE A 16 -1.89 -5.86 0.65
N GLN A 17 -1.30 -6.93 0.13
CA GLN A 17 -0.18 -7.60 0.76
C GLN A 17 1.00 -6.64 1.00
N ARG A 18 1.30 -5.77 0.02
CA ARG A 18 2.34 -4.74 0.17
C ARG A 18 1.92 -3.66 1.16
N PHE A 19 0.68 -3.20 1.12
CA PHE A 19 0.16 -2.14 2.00
C PHE A 19 0.06 -2.54 3.47
N LEU A 20 0.05 -3.85 3.77
CA LEU A 20 0.21 -4.36 5.14
C LEU A 20 1.63 -4.17 5.70
N SER A 21 2.62 -3.88 4.86
CA SER A 21 3.96 -3.53 5.33
C SER A 21 3.99 -2.07 5.81
N GLN A 22 4.71 -1.82 6.90
CA GLN A 22 4.82 -0.50 7.51
C GLN A 22 6.23 -0.33 8.10
N PRO A 23 6.87 0.84 7.92
CA PRO A 23 8.12 1.14 8.61
C PRO A 23 7.88 1.31 10.11
N PHE A 24 8.63 0.55 10.92
CA PHE A 24 8.53 0.58 12.38
C PHE A 24 9.59 1.49 12.99
N PHE A 25 9.20 2.26 14.01
CA PHE A 25 10.11 3.15 14.76
C PHE A 25 11.33 2.41 15.32
N VAL A 26 11.13 1.19 15.83
CA VAL A 26 12.22 0.36 16.38
C VAL A 26 13.17 -0.18 15.30
N ALA A 27 12.73 -0.21 14.04
CA ALA A 27 13.50 -0.69 12.91
C ALA A 27 14.25 0.44 12.19
N GLU A 28 13.99 1.70 12.54
CA GLU A 28 14.57 2.88 11.89
C GLU A 28 16.10 2.88 11.95
N THR A 29 16.67 2.48 13.09
CA THR A 29 18.14 2.38 13.27
C THR A 29 18.81 1.37 12.34
N PHE A 30 18.07 0.36 11.87
CA PHE A 30 18.59 -0.70 11.00
C PHE A 30 18.26 -0.49 9.53
N THR A 31 17.13 0.15 9.25
CA THR A 31 16.59 0.31 7.88
C THR A 31 16.83 1.70 7.30
N GLY A 32 17.14 2.70 8.14
CA GLY A 32 17.26 4.11 7.74
C GLY A 32 15.92 4.74 7.32
N THR A 33 14.81 4.01 7.43
CA THR A 33 13.47 4.49 7.05
C THR A 33 12.71 4.94 8.29
N PRO A 34 12.25 6.20 8.35
CA PRO A 34 11.51 6.70 9.51
C PRO A 34 10.26 5.90 9.81
N GLY A 35 10.10 5.53 11.08
CA GLY A 35 8.90 4.83 11.53
C GLY A 35 7.64 5.67 11.32
N LYS A 36 6.50 4.99 11.10
CA LYS A 36 5.21 5.65 10.88
C LYS A 36 4.18 5.15 11.87
N TYR A 37 3.35 6.05 12.37
CA TYR A 37 2.13 5.72 13.11
C TYR A 37 0.92 6.01 12.21
N VAL A 38 0.06 5.01 12.01
CA VAL A 38 -1.11 5.12 11.13
C VAL A 38 -2.37 5.01 12.00
N PRO A 39 -3.19 6.07 12.07
CA PRO A 39 -4.45 6.01 12.79
C PRO A 39 -5.43 5.02 12.14
N LEU A 40 -6.25 4.36 12.96
CA LEU A 40 -7.24 3.37 12.51
C LEU A 40 -8.12 3.87 11.35
N ARG A 41 -8.56 5.13 11.42
CA ARG A 41 -9.39 5.76 10.37
C ARG A 41 -8.68 5.79 9.01
N GLU A 42 -7.36 6.05 9.01
CA GLU A 42 -6.56 6.10 7.78
C GLU A 42 -6.32 4.70 7.23
N THR A 43 -6.13 3.71 8.10
CA THR A 43 -6.06 2.30 7.72
C THR A 43 -7.35 1.89 7.01
N ILE A 44 -8.52 2.10 7.63
CA ILE A 44 -9.81 1.72 7.04
C ILE A 44 -10.02 2.42 5.69
N ARG A 45 -9.71 3.73 5.61
CA ARG A 45 -9.80 4.51 4.36
C ARG A 45 -8.92 3.91 3.25
N GLY A 46 -7.66 3.63 3.55
CA GLY A 46 -6.71 3.10 2.58
C GLY A 46 -7.13 1.73 2.05
N PHE A 47 -7.44 0.79 2.94
CA PHE A 47 -7.87 -0.56 2.55
C PHE A 47 -9.18 -0.54 1.75
N LYS A 48 -10.16 0.27 2.16
CA LYS A 48 -11.42 0.42 1.44
C LYS A 48 -11.19 0.90 0.00
N GLY A 49 -10.37 1.93 -0.19
CA GLY A 49 -10.09 2.44 -1.54
C GLY A 49 -9.34 1.45 -2.44
N ILE A 50 -8.46 0.60 -1.88
CA ILE A 50 -7.81 -0.48 -2.66
C ILE A 50 -8.82 -1.53 -3.09
N VAL A 51 -9.73 -1.95 -2.19
CA VAL A 51 -10.77 -2.95 -2.49
C VAL A 51 -11.76 -2.43 -3.53
N GLU A 52 -12.14 -1.15 -3.44
CA GLU A 52 -13.03 -0.47 -4.39
C GLU A 52 -12.37 -0.15 -5.74
N GLY A 53 -11.05 -0.36 -5.88
CA GLY A 53 -10.31 -0.14 -7.13
C GLY A 53 -9.89 1.29 -7.39
N GLN A 54 -10.03 2.20 -6.42
CA GLN A 54 -9.67 3.63 -6.59
C GLN A 54 -8.19 3.82 -6.96
N TYR A 55 -7.34 2.87 -6.56
CA TYR A 55 -5.89 2.90 -6.77
C TYR A 55 -5.38 1.82 -7.73
N ASP A 56 -6.26 1.30 -8.60
CA ASP A 56 -5.88 0.25 -9.55
C ASP A 56 -4.81 0.69 -10.56
N HIS A 57 -4.76 1.99 -10.87
CA HIS A 57 -3.79 2.62 -11.75
C HIS A 57 -2.38 2.75 -11.13
N LEU A 58 -2.24 2.64 -9.81
CA LEU A 58 -0.93 2.76 -9.14
C LEU A 58 -0.13 1.46 -9.22
N PRO A 59 1.21 1.52 -9.34
CA PRO A 59 2.07 0.34 -9.33
C PRO A 59 2.10 -0.34 -7.96
N GLU A 60 2.24 -1.67 -7.91
CA GLU A 60 2.30 -2.43 -6.65
C GLU A 60 3.41 -1.94 -5.70
N GLN A 61 4.53 -1.49 -6.25
CA GLN A 61 5.70 -1.03 -5.50
C GLN A 61 5.42 0.25 -4.68
N ALA A 62 4.43 1.05 -5.09
CA ALA A 62 4.02 2.25 -4.38
C ALA A 62 3.40 1.92 -3.00
N PHE A 63 2.83 0.72 -2.84
CA PHE A 63 2.20 0.28 -1.58
C PHE A 63 3.18 -0.34 -0.60
N TYR A 64 4.47 -0.48 -0.95
CA TYR A 64 5.46 -1.13 -0.11
C TYR A 64 6.13 -0.14 0.86
N MET A 65 6.18 -0.49 2.15
CA MET A 65 6.85 0.28 3.22
C MET A 65 6.37 1.74 3.27
N VAL A 66 5.06 1.93 3.30
CA VAL A 66 4.39 3.23 3.43
C VAL A 66 3.48 3.23 4.66
N GLY A 67 3.14 4.40 5.18
CA GLY A 67 2.20 4.54 6.29
C GLY A 67 0.76 4.64 5.83
N THR A 68 0.38 5.79 5.25
CA THR A 68 -0.99 6.04 4.77
C THR A 68 -1.11 5.81 3.27
N ILE A 69 -2.35 5.79 2.79
CA ILE A 69 -2.62 5.68 1.35
C ILE A 69 -2.11 6.90 0.58
N ASP A 70 -2.09 8.08 1.18
CA ASP A 70 -1.58 9.30 0.54
C ASP A 70 -0.06 9.20 0.33
N GLU A 71 0.67 8.54 1.22
CA GLU A 71 2.09 8.23 1.01
C GLU A 71 2.29 7.24 -0.14
N ALA A 72 1.38 6.27 -0.32
CA ALA A 72 1.41 5.38 -1.48
C ALA A 72 1.20 6.14 -2.80
N VAL A 73 0.25 7.08 -2.81
CA VAL A 73 0.01 7.96 -3.98
C VAL A 73 1.24 8.82 -4.27
N ALA A 74 1.79 9.50 -3.26
CA ALA A 74 2.98 10.33 -3.41
C ALA A 74 4.21 9.52 -3.87
N LYS A 75 4.35 8.28 -3.38
CA LYS A 75 5.42 7.37 -3.83
C LYS A 75 5.24 6.92 -5.27
N ALA A 76 4.00 6.73 -5.73
CA ALA A 76 3.72 6.37 -7.12
C ALA A 76 4.11 7.49 -8.10
N GLU A 77 4.01 8.76 -7.70
CA GLU A 77 4.44 9.91 -8.52
C GLU A 77 5.97 9.96 -8.73
N GLN A 78 6.74 9.26 -7.89
CA GLN A 78 8.20 9.23 -7.93
C GLN A 78 8.77 7.99 -8.65
N LEU A 79 7.91 7.08 -9.10
CA LEU A 79 8.27 5.83 -9.78
C LEU A 79 8.03 5.94 -11.29
#